data_AF-A0A7R8W2V3-F1
#
_entry.id   AF-A0A7R8W2V3-F1
#
_cell.length_a   1.000
_cell.length_b   1.000
_cell.length_c   1.000
_cell.angle_alpha   90.00
_cell.angle_beta   90.00
_cell.angle_gamma   90.00
#
_symmetry.space_group_name_H-M   'P 1'
#
loop_
_entity.id
_entity.type
_entity.pdbx_description
1 polymer ?
#
loop_
_entity_poly.entity_id
_entity_poly.type
_entity_poly.pdbx_seq_one_letter_code
_entity_poly.pdbx_strand_id
1 'polypeptide(L)' 'CGPQHALLGKTRRPRTAFTSQQLLELEKQFRQNKYLSRPKRFEVATSLMLTETQVHEGMSN' A
#
# COMPACT_ATOMS: atom_id res chain seq x y z
N CYS A 1 17.39 8.67 -30.04
CA CYS A 1 16.40 9.42 -29.22
C CYS A 1 15.44 8.42 -28.61
N GLY A 2 15.26 8.48 -27.29
CA GLY A 2 14.46 7.55 -26.48
C GLY A 2 15.12 7.31 -25.13
N PRO A 3 14.80 8.08 -24.07
CA PRO A 3 15.19 7.75 -22.70
C PRO A 3 14.25 6.61 -22.23
N GLN A 4 14.66 5.66 -21.40
CA GLN A 4 15.01 5.90 -20.01
C GLN A 4 15.66 4.67 -19.37
N HIS A 5 16.78 4.94 -18.68
CA HIS A 5 17.30 4.37 -17.43
C HIS A 5 16.27 3.56 -16.60
N ALA A 6 16.57 2.49 -15.86
CA ALA A 6 17.81 1.94 -15.28
C ALA A 6 17.57 0.42 -15.04
N LEU A 7 18.50 -0.50 -15.27
CA LEU A 7 19.75 -0.79 -14.54
C LEU A 7 19.56 -0.93 -13.02
N LEU A 8 19.57 -2.21 -12.62
CA LEU A 8 20.40 -2.74 -11.53
C LEU A 8 20.06 -2.29 -10.09
N GLY A 9 19.54 -3.23 -9.30
CA GLY A 9 19.79 -3.19 -7.86
C GLY A 9 18.65 -3.73 -7.01
N LYS A 10 18.94 -4.88 -6.38
CA LYS A 10 18.28 -5.44 -5.20
C LYS A 10 16.99 -6.22 -5.52
N THR A 11 17.14 -7.54 -5.51
CA THR A 11 16.08 -8.50 -5.15
C THR A 11 15.61 -8.21 -3.72
N ARG A 12 14.91 -7.11 -3.52
CA ARG A 12 13.99 -6.92 -2.39
C ARG A 12 12.67 -7.43 -2.96
N ARG A 13 12.01 -8.37 -2.27
CA ARG A 13 10.62 -8.75 -2.53
C ARG A 13 9.87 -7.52 -3.03
N PRO A 14 9.16 -7.56 -4.17
CA PRO A 14 8.64 -6.36 -4.80
C PRO A 14 7.98 -5.51 -3.72
N ARG A 15 8.61 -4.37 -3.41
CA ARG A 15 7.97 -3.33 -2.62
C ARG A 15 6.79 -2.98 -3.50
N THR A 16 5.62 -3.54 -3.19
CA THR A 16 4.40 -3.24 -3.93
C THR A 16 4.27 -1.73 -3.83
N ALA A 17 4.61 -1.04 -4.91
CA ALA A 17 4.45 0.39 -4.99
C ALA A 17 2.95 0.60 -4.94
N PHE A 18 2.47 1.09 -3.79
CA PHE A 18 1.09 1.52 -3.69
C PHE A 18 0.88 2.61 -4.74
N THR A 19 -0.18 2.51 -5.52
CA THR A 19 -0.58 3.57 -6.42
C THR A 19 -0.90 4.83 -5.60
N SER A 20 -0.82 6.00 -6.24
CA SER A 20 -1.18 7.28 -5.58
C SER A 20 -2.58 7.21 -4.94
N GLN A 21 -3.53 6.53 -5.59
CA GLN A 21 -4.88 6.30 -5.05
C GLN A 21 -4.88 5.38 -3.81
N GLN A 22 -4.09 4.29 -3.83
CA GLN A 22 -3.97 3.39 -2.68
C GLN A 22 -3.36 4.10 -1.47
N LEU A 23 -2.35 4.95 -1.67
CA LEU A 23 -1.75 5.76 -0.62
C LEU A 23 -2.77 6.76 -0.05
N LEU A 24 -3.50 7.46 -0.91
CA LEU A 24 -4.49 8.45 -0.50
C LEU A 24 -5.60 7.83 0.35
N GLU A 25 -6.13 6.68 -0.08
CA GLU A 25 -7.17 5.97 0.67
C GLU A 25 -6.62 5.36 1.97
N LEU A 26 -5.40 4.80 1.98
CA LEU A 26 -4.74 4.34 3.21
C LEU A 26 -4.55 5.48 4.21
N GLU A 27 -4.06 6.63 3.76
CA GLU A 27 -3.83 7.80 4.61
C GLU A 27 -5.16 8.37 5.15
N LYS A 28 -6.19 8.42 4.31
CA LYS A 28 -7.55 8.82 4.72
C LYS A 28 -8.14 7.90 5.77
N GLN A 29 -8.02 6.58 5.58
CA GLN A 29 -8.48 5.58 6.55
C GLN A 29 -7.66 5.65 7.84
N PHE A 30 -6.34 5.84 7.77
CA PHE A 30 -5.48 5.99 8.93
C PHE A 30 -5.82 7.26 9.74
N ARG A 31 -6.08 8.37 9.03
CA ARG A 31 -6.47 9.64 9.64
C ARG A 31 -7.85 9.58 10.31
N GLN A 32 -8.77 8.80 9.75
CA GLN A 32 -10.11 8.59 10.31
C GLN A 32 -10.11 7.60 11.48
N ASN A 33 -9.36 6.49 11.36
CA ASN A 33 -9.35 5.43 12.36
C ASN A 33 -7.97 4.77 12.38
N LYS A 34 -7.13 5.15 13.35
CA LYS A 34 -5.78 4.58 13.56
C LYS A 34 -5.78 3.06 13.75
N TYR A 35 -6.93 2.49 14.11
CA TYR A 35 -7.13 1.06 14.28
C TYR A 35 -8.36 0.60 13.50
N LEU A 36 -8.15 -0.03 12.35
CA LEU A 36 -9.24 -0.70 11.62
C LEU A 36 -9.53 -2.06 12.24
N SER A 37 -10.81 -2.28 12.54
CA SER A 37 -11.33 -3.61 12.89
C SER A 37 -11.08 -4.60 11.75
N ARG A 38 -10.92 -5.88 12.08
CA ARG A 38 -10.66 -6.96 11.12
C ARG A 38 -11.56 -6.96 9.85
N PRO A 39 -12.90 -6.81 9.94
CA PRO A 39 -13.74 -6.69 8.74
C PRO A 39 -13.43 -5.46 7.88
N LYS A 40 -13.16 -4.32 8.52
CA LYS A 40 -12.83 -3.07 7.82
C LYS A 40 -11.48 -3.16 7.10
N ARG A 41 -10.52 -3.85 7.72
CA ARG A 41 -9.20 -4.15 7.12
C ARG A 41 -9.34 -5.03 5.88
N PHE A 42 -10.21 -6.04 5.94
CA PHE A 42 -10.50 -6.91 4.81
C PHE A 42 -11.16 -6.16 3.64
N GLU A 43 -12.12 -5.27 3.93
CA GLU A 43 -12.72 -4.41 2.90
C GLU A 43 -11.69 -3.50 2.24
N VAL A 44 -10.85 -2.82 3.03
CA VAL A 44 -9.80 -1.93 2.50
C VAL A 44 -8.75 -2.71 1.71
N ALA A 45 -8.33 -3.87 2.21
CA ALA A 45 -7.43 -4.78 1.52
C ALA A 45 -8.02 -5.21 0.16
N THR A 46 -9.27 -5.66 0.14
CA THR A 46 -9.95 -6.08 -1.09
C THR A 46 -10.14 -4.92 -2.08
N SER A 47 -10.59 -3.76 -1.58
CA SER A 47 -10.83 -2.56 -2.41
C SER A 47 -9.54 -1.99 -3.00
N LEU A 48 -8.42 -2.13 -2.30
CA LEU A 48 -7.12 -1.68 -2.76
C LEU A 48 -6.31 -2.80 -3.44
N MET A 49 -6.85 -4.02 -3.59
CA MET A 49 -6.08 -5.20 -4.04
C MET A 49 -4.76 -5.40 -3.25
N LEU A 50 -4.81 -5.14 -1.95
CA LEU A 50 -3.73 -5.33 -0.99
C LEU A 50 -4.06 -6.49 -0.06
N THR A 51 -3.05 -7.00 0.64
CA THR A 51 -3.24 -7.99 1.70
C THR A 51 -3.49 -7.31 3.05
N GLU A 52 -4.18 -7.99 3.97
CA GLU A 52 -4.38 -7.49 5.34
C GLU A 52 -3.06 -7.11 6.02
N THR A 53 -1.99 -7.86 5.74
CA THR A 53 -0.64 -7.58 6.20
C THR A 53 -0.10 -6.27 5.62
N GLN A 54 -0.27 -6.03 4.30
CA GLN A 54 0.17 -4.79 3.67
C GLN A 54 -0.60 -3.56 4.16
N VAL A 55 -1.90 -3.69 4.40
CA VAL A 55 -2.70 -2.61 5.00
C VAL A 55 -2.22 -2.33 6.42
N HIS A 56 -1.93 -3.36 7.22
CA HIS A 56 -1.39 -3.18 8.57
C HIS A 56 -0.01 -2.48 8.57
N GLU A 57 0.91 -2.95 7.73
CA GLU A 57 2.26 -2.36 7.58
C GLU A 57 2.20 -0.92 7.06
N GLY A 58 1.28 -0.64 6.12
CA GLY A 58 1.05 0.70 5.57
C GLY A 58 0.39 1.67 6.56
N MET A 59 -0.43 1.17 7.48
CA MET A 59 -1.05 1.97 8.54
C MET A 59 -0.15 2.17 9.77
N SER A 60 0.97 1.44 9.88
CA SER A 60 1.85 1.50 11.07
C SER A 60 3.16 2.26 10.84
N ASN A 61 3.35 2.92 9.69
CA ASN A 61 4.53 3.76 9.38
C ASN A 61 4.30 5.24 9.69
#